data_AF-A0AAV0WMP7-F1
#
_entry.id   AF-A0AAV0WMP7-F1
#
_cell.length_a   1.000
_cell.length_b   1.000
_cell.length_c   1.000
_cell.angle_alpha   90.00
_cell.angle_beta   90.00
_cell.angle_gamma   90.00
#
_symmetry.space_group_name_H-M   'P 1'
#
loop_
_entity.id
_entity.type
_entity.pdbx_description
1 polymer ?
#
loop_
_entity_poly.entity_id
_entity_poly.type
_entity_poly.pdbx_seq_one_letter_code
_entity_poly.pdbx_strand_id
1 'polypeptide(L)'
;MEIPIDIRKLVVQLREDGNSLRNIAQIIKKSHSTVQYIINRYNETGSFEDRKRTGRPQKLKSHQKRAILRQVVMESKTSAQKLAGMIDTDYNIKIVPQTIRNVIRNVGYKGCVARKKTFYQ
;
A
#
# COMPACT_ATOMS: atom_id res chain seq x y z
N MET A 1 -15.07 -9.12 11.66
CA MET A 1 -16.31 -8.42 12.07
C MET A 1 -15.96 -6.95 12.19
N GLU A 2 -16.48 -6.12 11.31
CA GLU A 2 -16.25 -4.68 11.37
C GLU A 2 -17.13 -4.10 12.48
N ILE A 3 -16.50 -3.44 13.44
CA ILE A 3 -17.19 -2.74 14.52
C ILE A 3 -17.36 -1.29 14.07
N PRO A 4 -18.59 -0.77 14.01
CA PRO A 4 -18.85 0.63 13.69
C PRO A 4 -18.02 1.57 14.55
N ILE A 5 -17.56 2.67 13.96
CA ILE A 5 -16.75 3.68 14.65
C ILE A 5 -17.44 4.23 15.89
N ASP A 6 -18.77 4.39 15.84
CA ASP A 6 -19.55 4.93 16.95
C ASP A 6 -19.48 4.03 18.18
N ILE A 7 -19.50 2.70 17.96
CA ILE A 7 -19.34 1.73 19.05
C ILE A 7 -17.93 1.81 19.65
N ARG A 8 -16.90 2.04 18.84
CA ARG A 8 -15.52 2.18 19.33
C ARG A 8 -15.34 3.45 20.17
N LYS A 9 -15.96 4.56 19.74
CA LYS A 9 -15.99 5.81 20.50
C LYS A 9 -16.69 5.61 21.85
N LEU A 10 -17.85 4.96 21.84
CA LEU A 10 -18.59 4.64 23.07
C LEU A 10 -17.78 3.78 24.04
N VAL A 11 -17.05 2.77 23.55
CA VAL A 11 -16.15 1.95 24.39
C VAL A 11 -15.11 2.83 25.10
N VAL A 12 -14.49 3.77 24.38
CA VAL A 12 -13.45 4.63 24.93
C VAL A 12 -14.04 5.63 25.94
N GLN A 13 -15.18 6.25 25.62
CA GLN A 13 -15.89 7.14 26.54
C GLN A 13 -16.25 6.43 27.85
N LEU A 14 -16.87 5.26 27.77
CA LEU A 14 -17.23 4.49 28.98
C LEU A 14 -15.99 4.09 29.81
N ARG A 15 -14.86 3.89 29.15
CA ARG A 15 -13.59 3.60 29.83
C ARG A 15 -13.01 4.84 30.51
N GLU A 16 -13.14 6.02 29.91
CA GLU A 16 -12.78 7.31 30.51
C GLU A 16 -13.67 7.63 31.72
N ASP A 17 -14.95 7.26 31.65
CA ASP A 17 -15.90 7.35 32.77
C ASP A 17 -15.61 6.37 33.93
N GLY A 18 -14.55 5.55 33.82
CA GLY A 18 -14.10 4.63 34.88
C GLY A 18 -14.78 3.26 34.89
N ASN A 19 -15.56 2.90 33.86
CA ASN A 19 -16.20 1.58 33.82
C ASN A 19 -15.19 0.44 33.63
N SER A 20 -15.47 -0.69 34.28
CA SER A 20 -14.69 -1.93 34.06
C SER A 20 -14.95 -2.50 32.67
N LEU A 21 -13.96 -3.19 32.11
CA LEU A 21 -14.06 -3.86 30.80
C LEU A 21 -15.26 -4.83 30.71
N ARG A 22 -15.59 -5.51 31.81
CA ARG A 22 -16.74 -6.43 31.88
C ARG A 22 -18.06 -5.69 31.80
N ASN A 23 -18.19 -4.57 32.50
CA ASN A 23 -19.39 -3.75 32.45
C ASN A 23 -19.61 -3.17 31.04
N ILE A 24 -18.54 -2.65 30.43
CA ILE A 24 -18.57 -2.14 29.05
C ILE A 24 -19.00 -3.24 28.05
N ALA A 25 -18.46 -4.45 28.21
CA ALA A 25 -18.82 -5.59 27.37
C ALA A 25 -20.31 -5.96 27.48
N GLN A 26 -20.88 -5.89 28.68
CA GLN A 26 -22.32 -6.11 28.92
C GLN A 26 -23.18 -5.01 28.28
N ILE A 27 -22.82 -3.73 28.48
CA ILE A 27 -23.53 -2.57 27.91
C ILE A 27 -23.56 -2.66 26.38
N ILE A 28 -22.41 -2.92 25.76
CA ILE A 28 -22.24 -2.90 24.30
C ILE A 28 -22.62 -4.25 23.66
N LYS A 29 -22.91 -5.28 24.48
CA LYS A 29 -23.22 -6.65 24.04
C LYS A 29 -22.14 -7.22 23.11
N LYS A 30 -20.88 -7.01 23.48
CA LYS A 30 -19.69 -7.54 22.78
C LYS A 30 -18.82 -8.33 23.74
N SER A 31 -17.92 -9.17 23.20
CA SER A 31 -17.01 -9.93 24.05
C SER A 31 -16.04 -9.02 24.79
N HIS A 32 -15.63 -9.44 25.99
CA HIS A 32 -14.57 -8.77 26.76
C HIS A 32 -13.29 -8.58 25.93
N SER A 33 -12.90 -9.60 25.15
CA SER A 33 -11.73 -9.54 24.27
C SER A 33 -11.83 -8.44 23.21
N THR A 34 -13.04 -8.20 22.69
CA THR A 34 -13.29 -7.15 21.71
C THR A 34 -13.14 -5.76 22.34
N VAL A 35 -13.73 -5.54 23.52
CA VAL A 35 -13.62 -4.28 24.26
C VAL A 35 -12.16 -3.99 24.60
N GLN A 36 -11.43 -5.00 25.09
CA GLN A 36 -10.01 -4.86 25.40
C GLN A 36 -9.17 -4.57 24.15
N TYR A 37 -9.46 -5.22 23.02
CA TYR A 37 -8.81 -4.93 21.75
C TYR A 37 -9.02 -3.47 21.33
N ILE A 38 -10.25 -2.95 21.40
CA ILE A 38 -10.56 -1.56 21.04
C ILE A 38 -9.76 -0.57 21.89
N ILE A 39 -9.73 -0.76 23.21
CA ILE A 39 -9.01 0.13 24.13
C ILE A 39 -7.50 0.08 23.88
N ASN A 40 -6.91 -1.11 23.78
CA ASN A 40 -5.48 -1.25 23.50
C ASN A 40 -5.11 -0.58 22.18
N ARG A 41 -5.94 -0.76 21.15
CA ARG A 41 -5.74 -0.15 19.84
C ARG A 41 -5.82 1.36 19.88
N TYR A 42 -6.79 1.91 20.60
CA TYR A 42 -6.91 3.35 20.80
C TYR A 42 -5.69 3.91 21.54
N ASN A 43 -5.24 3.25 22.61
CA ASN A 43 -4.04 3.67 23.34
C ASN A 43 -2.76 3.64 22.49
N GLU A 44 -2.64 2.66 21.58
CA GLU A 44 -1.49 2.55 20.67
C GLU A 44 -1.48 3.59 19.54
N THR A 45 -2.65 3.94 18.98
CA THR A 45 -2.74 4.72 17.74
C THR A 45 -3.50 6.03 17.81
N GLY A 46 -4.26 6.27 18.88
CA GLY A 46 -5.12 7.44 19.06
C GLY A 46 -6.25 7.56 18.03
N SER A 47 -6.51 6.50 17.25
CA SER A 47 -7.46 6.54 16.14
C SER A 47 -8.52 5.44 16.27
N PHE A 48 -9.75 5.79 15.89
CA PHE A 48 -10.88 4.86 15.79
C PHE A 48 -10.98 4.20 14.41
N GLU A 49 -10.26 4.73 13.43
CA GLU A 49 -10.23 4.25 12.06
C GLU A 49 -9.51 2.90 11.95
N ASP A 50 -9.90 2.11 10.96
CA ASP A 50 -9.19 0.88 10.65
C ASP A 50 -7.80 1.19 10.08
N ARG A 51 -6.80 0.42 10.55
CA ARG A 51 -5.44 0.53 9.99
C ARG A 51 -5.48 0.08 8.54
N LYS A 52 -4.87 0.87 7.66
CA LYS A 52 -4.61 0.45 6.28
C LYS A 52 -3.84 -0.86 6.31
N ARG A 53 -4.32 -1.86 5.55
CA ARG A 53 -3.60 -3.12 5.38
C ARG A 53 -2.30 -2.83 4.65
N THR A 54 -1.18 -3.34 5.16
CA THR A 54 0.16 -3.15 4.59
C THR A 54 0.34 -3.87 3.25
N GLY A 55 -0.43 -4.92 3.00
CA GLY A 55 -0.33 -5.74 1.80
C GLY A 55 1.01 -6.50 1.71
N ARG A 56 1.23 -7.18 0.59
CA ARG A 56 2.49 -7.91 0.33
C ARG A 56 3.59 -6.90 -0.02
N PRO A 57 4.79 -6.99 0.58
CA PRO A 57 5.92 -6.14 0.19
C PRO A 57 6.27 -6.37 -1.27
N GLN A 58 6.58 -5.28 -1.98
CA GLN A 58 6.95 -5.33 -3.38
C GLN A 58 8.37 -5.89 -3.54
N LYS A 59 8.60 -6.62 -4.64
CA LYS A 59 9.90 -7.23 -4.94
C LYS A 59 11.01 -6.20 -5.17
N LEU A 60 10.66 -5.02 -5.70
CA LEU A 60 11.59 -3.93 -5.96
C LEU A 60 11.46 -2.84 -4.90
N LYS A 61 12.60 -2.43 -4.33
CA LYS A 61 12.72 -1.30 -3.41
C LYS A 61 12.69 0.03 -4.16
N SER A 62 12.52 1.14 -3.42
CA SER A 62 12.43 2.49 -3.99
C SER A 62 13.68 2.88 -4.81
N HIS A 63 14.88 2.60 -4.32
CA HIS A 63 16.13 2.93 -5.02
C HIS A 63 16.32 2.12 -6.31
N GLN A 64 15.90 0.85 -6.33
CA GLN A 64 15.96 0.00 -7.53
C GLN A 64 15.01 0.51 -8.61
N LYS A 65 13.78 0.89 -8.23
CA LYS A 65 12.86 1.55 -9.16
C LYS A 65 13.43 2.83 -9.73
N ARG A 66 14.10 3.64 -8.91
CA ARG A 66 14.79 4.85 -9.38
C ARG A 66 15.92 4.54 -10.35
N ALA A 67 16.69 3.47 -10.13
CA ALA A 67 17.73 3.05 -11.08
C ALA A 67 17.13 2.68 -12.45
N ILE A 68 16.05 1.89 -12.46
CA ILE A 68 15.30 1.55 -13.68
C ILE A 68 14.85 2.83 -14.41
N LEU A 69 14.21 3.76 -13.69
CA LEU A 69 13.69 4.99 -14.27
C LEU A 69 14.81 5.89 -14.82
N ARG A 70 15.96 5.98 -14.14
CA ARG A 70 17.12 6.70 -14.66
C ARG A 70 17.62 6.09 -15.97
N GLN A 71 17.72 4.76 -16.04
CA GLN A 71 18.14 4.09 -17.27
C GLN A 71 17.15 4.34 -18.42
N VAL A 72 15.84 4.34 -18.14
CA VAL A 72 14.80 4.66 -19.14
C VAL A 72 14.89 6.10 -19.62
N VAL A 73 15.29 7.05 -18.76
CA VAL A 73 15.47 8.45 -19.18
C VAL A 73 16.73 8.62 -20.03
N MET A 74 17.84 7.97 -19.66
CA MET A 74 19.09 8.02 -20.43
C MET A 74 18.96 7.30 -21.78
N GLU A 75 18.34 6.12 -21.79
CA GLU A 75 18.16 5.27 -22.96
C GLU A 75 16.69 4.87 -23.12
N SER A 76 15.88 5.78 -23.67
CA SER A 76 14.42 5.62 -23.79
C SER A 76 13.94 4.44 -24.65
N LYS A 77 14.81 3.91 -25.52
CA LYS A 77 14.51 2.77 -26.41
C LYS A 77 14.88 1.42 -25.80
N THR A 78 15.41 1.38 -24.58
CA THR A 78 15.87 0.14 -23.96
C THR A 78 14.70 -0.80 -23.62
N SER A 79 14.81 -2.05 -24.07
CA SER A 79 13.79 -3.08 -23.82
C SER A 79 13.70 -3.43 -22.33
N ALA A 80 12.47 -3.74 -21.87
CA ALA A 80 12.21 -4.21 -20.52
C ALA A 80 12.97 -5.50 -20.16
N GLN A 81 13.33 -6.35 -21.13
CA GLN A 81 14.16 -7.54 -20.89
C GLN A 81 15.59 -7.15 -20.54
N LYS A 82 16.18 -6.19 -21.26
CA LYS A 82 17.53 -5.70 -20.99
C LYS A 82 17.62 -5.03 -19.61
N LEU A 83 16.60 -4.24 -19.24
CA LEU A 83 16.50 -3.64 -17.90
C LEU A 83 16.33 -4.70 -16.80
N ALA A 84 15.59 -5.78 -17.07
CA ALA A 84 15.47 -6.88 -16.12
C ALA A 84 16.81 -7.58 -15.88
N GLY A 85 17.59 -7.81 -16.94
CA GLY A 85 18.95 -8.34 -16.85
C GLY A 85 19.89 -7.44 -16.06
N MET A 86 19.87 -6.13 -16.32
CA MET A 86 20.66 -5.15 -15.57
C MET A 86 20.36 -5.21 -14.07
N ILE A 87 19.08 -5.27 -13.68
CA ILE A 87 18.69 -5.36 -12.27
C ILE A 87 19.10 -6.70 -11.63
N ASP A 88 19.10 -7.79 -12.39
CA ASP A 88 19.61 -9.06 -11.91
C ASP A 88 21.12 -8.99 -11.67
N THR A 89 21.88 -8.35 -12.55
CA THR A 89 23.33 -8.17 -12.38
C THR A 89 23.67 -7.24 -11.21
N ASP A 90 23.02 -6.07 -11.12
CA ASP A 90 23.37 -5.03 -10.15
C ASP A 90 22.90 -5.36 -8.72
N TYR A 91 21.73 -6.00 -8.60
CA TYR A 91 21.06 -6.22 -7.31
C TYR A 91 20.85 -7.69 -6.98
N ASN A 92 21.19 -8.63 -7.87
CA ASN A 92 20.95 -10.06 -7.72
C ASN A 92 19.45 -10.40 -7.52
N ILE A 93 18.58 -9.69 -8.24
CA ILE A 93 17.12 -9.87 -8.15
C ILE A 93 16.55 -10.25 -9.52
N LYS A 94 16.21 -11.54 -9.65
CA LYS A 94 15.49 -12.06 -10.82
C LYS A 94 14.08 -11.50 -10.90
N ILE A 95 13.79 -10.70 -11.93
CA ILE A 95 12.46 -10.13 -12.17
C ILE A 95 11.95 -10.49 -13.55
N VAL A 96 10.64 -10.69 -13.65
CA VAL A 96 9.98 -10.85 -14.95
C VAL A 96 9.92 -9.49 -15.64
N PRO A 97 10.12 -9.39 -16.97
CA PRO A 97 10.07 -8.12 -17.70
C PRO A 97 8.78 -7.31 -17.48
N GLN A 98 7.67 -7.98 -17.17
CA GLN A 98 6.39 -7.30 -16.87
C GLN A 98 6.48 -6.40 -15.63
N THR A 99 7.29 -6.77 -14.63
CA THR A 99 7.52 -5.95 -13.44
C THR A 99 8.17 -4.62 -13.80
N ILE A 100 9.12 -4.62 -14.73
CA ILE A 100 9.74 -3.39 -15.26
C ILE A 100 8.68 -2.54 -15.96
N ARG A 101 7.86 -3.13 -16.84
CA ARG A 101 6.79 -2.41 -17.55
C ARG A 101 5.80 -1.77 -16.58
N ASN A 102 5.44 -2.47 -15.50
CA ASN A 102 4.55 -1.94 -14.47
C ASN A 102 5.19 -0.75 -13.74
N VAL A 103 6.49 -0.81 -13.41
CA VAL A 103 7.22 0.31 -12.79
C VAL A 103 7.20 1.54 -13.70
N ILE A 104 7.47 1.36 -15.00
CA ILE A 104 7.48 2.44 -15.99
C ILE A 104 6.07 3.06 -16.13
N ARG A 105 5.05 2.22 -16.30
CA ARG A 105 3.65 2.66 -16.44
C ARG A 105 3.11 3.37 -15.21
N ASN A 106 3.48 2.92 -14.01
CA ASN A 106 3.04 3.54 -12.75
C ASN A 106 3.53 4.98 -12.59
N VAL A 107 4.63 5.36 -13.26
CA VAL A 107 5.16 6.74 -13.27
C VAL A 107 4.54 7.57 -14.41
N GLY A 108 3.75 6.94 -15.30
CA GLY A 108 3.06 7.61 -16.40
C GLY A 108 3.78 7.54 -17.74
N TYR A 109 4.97 6.92 -17.81
CA TYR A 109 5.66 6.71 -19.09
C TYR A 109 4.92 5.69 -19.95
N LYS A 110 4.77 6.02 -21.24
CA LYS A 110 4.08 5.20 -22.24
C LYS A 110 4.97 5.05 -23.46
N GLY A 111 4.93 3.87 -24.08
CA GLY A 111 5.44 3.70 -25.43
C GLY A 111 4.45 4.32 -26.40
N CYS A 112 4.88 5.33 -27.15
CA CYS A 112 4.05 5.98 -28.16
C CYS A 112 4.72 5.85 -29.53
N VAL A 113 3.89 5.71 -30.56
CA VAL A 113 4.31 5.82 -31.95
C VAL A 113 3.82 7.18 -32.46
N ALA A 114 4.68 7.90 -33.19
CA ALA A 114 4.28 9.17 -33.79
C ALA A 114 3.09 8.94 -34.74
N ARG A 115 2.07 9.81 -34.67
CA ARG A 115 0.91 9.71 -35.55
C ARG A 115 1.36 9.90 -37.00
N LYS A 116 0.91 9.02 -37.91
CA LYS A 116 1.12 9.21 -39.35
C LYS A 116 0.44 10.52 -39.78
N LYS A 117 1.16 11.37 -40.52
CA LYS A 117 0.59 12.60 -41.09
C LYS A 117 -0.51 12.23 -42.08
N THR A 118 -1.73 12.75 -41.89
CA THR A 118 -2.82 12.60 -42.85
C THR A 118 -2.52 13.50 -44.05
N PHE A 119 -2.53 12.92 -45.25
CA PHE A 119 -2.58 13.72 -46.48
C PHE A 119 -4.04 14.14 -46.67
N TYR A 120 -4.27 15.45 -46.72
CA TYR A 120 -5.56 16.00 -47.16
C TYR A 120 -5.56 15.99 -48.69
N GLN A 121 -6.68 15.59 -49.29
CA GLN A 121 -6.89 15.51 -50.73
C GLN A 121 -7.57 16.77 -51.24
#